data_AF-A0A3N4J9B6-F1
#
_entry.id   AF-A0A3N4J9B6-F1
#
_cell.length_a   1.000
_cell.length_b   1.000
_cell.length_c   1.000
_cell.angle_alpha   90.00
_cell.angle_beta   90.00
_cell.angle_gamma   90.00
#
_symmetry.space_group_name_H-M   'P 1'
#
loop_
_entity.id
_entity.type
_entity.pdbx_description
1 polymer ?
#
loop_
_entity_poly.entity_id
_entity_poly.type
_entity_poly.pdbx_seq_one_letter_code
_entity_poly.pdbx_strand_id
1 'polypeptide(L)' 'EILKCSGDTWWTREDMLQQLINKVIPTLESSFPGCQVLFAFDNAKSHPKYAVDTL' A
#
# COMPACT_ATOMS: atom_id res chain seq x y z
N GLU A 1 -3.65 15.37 -13.30
CA GLU A 1 -3.49 13.90 -13.23
C GLU A 1 -4.89 13.29 -13.23
N ILE A 2 -5.27 12.55 -14.27
CA ILE A 2 -6.64 12.04 -14.43
C ILE A 2 -6.70 10.65 -13.77
N LEU A 3 -7.40 10.55 -12.65
CA LEU A 3 -7.76 9.28 -12.03
C LEU A 3 -8.73 8.54 -12.95
N LYS A 4 -8.21 7.57 -13.71
CA LYS A 4 -9.00 6.63 -14.50
C LYS A 4 -9.59 5.58 -13.57
N CYS A 5 -10.87 5.72 -13.23
CA CYS A 5 -11.68 4.68 -12.61
C CYS A 5 -12.28 3.77 -13.70
N SER A 6 -11.45 3.01 -14.42
CA SER A 6 -11.91 1.87 -15.21
C SER A 6 -11.83 0.61 -14.35
N GLY A 7 -12.84 -0.26 -14.41
CA GLY A 7 -12.92 -1.51 -13.64
C GLY A 7 -11.82 -2.55 -13.94
N ASP A 8 -10.83 -2.20 -14.75
CA ASP A 8 -9.66 -3.02 -15.10
C ASP A 8 -8.33 -2.42 -14.59
N THR A 9 -8.38 -1.26 -13.92
CA THR A 9 -7.22 -0.56 -13.33
C THR A 9 -7.25 -0.66 -11.81
N TRP A 10 -7.38 -1.88 -11.29
CA TRP A 10 -7.23 -2.12 -9.85
C TRP A 10 -5.75 -2.21 -9.51
N TRP A 11 -5.32 -1.48 -8.48
CA TRP A 11 -3.96 -1.62 -7.95
C TRP A 11 -3.71 -3.08 -7.58
N THR A 12 -2.61 -3.62 -8.09
CA THR A 12 -2.09 -4.91 -7.66
C THR A 12 -1.46 -4.78 -6.28
N ARG A 13 -1.18 -5.91 -5.63
CA ARG A 13 -0.39 -5.95 -4.40
C ARG A 13 0.95 -5.22 -4.58
N GLU A 14 1.60 -5.44 -5.72
CA GLU A 14 2.88 -4.83 -6.02
C GLU A 14 2.77 -3.30 -6.12
N ASP A 15 1.71 -2.79 -6.77
CA ASP A 15 1.48 -1.34 -6.84
C ASP A 15 1.29 -0.74 -5.45
N MET A 16 0.54 -1.43 -4.58
CA MET A 16 0.30 -1.02 -3.20
C MET A 16 1.59 -1.03 -2.36
N LEU A 17 2.41 -2.09 -2.48
CA LEU A 17 3.70 -2.18 -1.80
C LEU A 17 4.68 -1.09 -2.29
N GLN A 18 4.76 -0.85 -3.59
CA GLN A 18 5.61 0.19 -4.15
C GLN A 18 5.18 1.58 -3.67
N GLN A 19 3.88 1.84 -3.51
CA GLN A 19 3.39 3.09 -2.94
C GLN A 19 3.75 3.23 -1.47
N LEU A 20 3.57 2.18 -0.67
CA LEU A 20 3.92 2.19 0.75
C LEU A 20 5.41 2.47 0.98
N ILE A 21 6.26 1.69 0.32
CA ILE A 21 7.71 1.71 0.52
C ILE A 21 8.31 3.01 -0.02
N ASN A 22 7.92 3.44 -1.22
CA ASN A 22 8.60 4.55 -1.89
C ASN A 22 8.00 5.93 -1.59
N LYS A 23 6.76 5.99 -1.11
CA LYS A 23 6.04 7.26 -0.92
C LYS A 23 5.55 7.43 0.51
N VAL A 24 4.73 6.51 1.00
CA VAL A 24 3.99 6.72 2.26
C VAL A 24 4.92 6.68 3.46
N ILE A 25 5.76 5.64 3.60
CA ILE A 25 6.68 5.51 4.73
C ILE A 25 7.64 6.70 4.82
N PRO A 26 8.39 7.08 3.76
CA PRO A 26 9.28 8.24 3.82
C PRO A 26 8.57 9.55 4.19
N THR A 27 7.35 9.72 3.69
CA THR A 27 6.55 10.92 3.98
C THR A 27 6.16 10.96 5.46
N LEU A 28 5.75 9.84 6.04
CA LEU A 28 5.37 9.76 7.44
C LEU A 28 6.58 9.89 8.37
N GLU A 29 7.70 9.27 8.04
CA GLU A 29 8.95 9.40 8.80
C GLU A 29 9.44 10.86 8.84
N SER A 30 9.35 11.56 7.71
CA SER A 30 9.73 12.98 7.66
C SER A 30 8.73 13.90 8.35
N SER A 31 7.43 13.58 8.31
CA SER A 31 6.38 14.46 8.84
C SER A 31 6.16 14.27 10.35
N PHE A 32 6.44 13.07 10.87
CA PHE A 32 6.15 12.68 12.26
C PHE A 32 7.33 11.93 12.90
N PRO A 33 8.49 12.59 13.07
CA PRO A 33 9.69 11.94 13.61
C PRO A 33 9.46 11.43 15.04
N GLY A 34 9.87 10.19 15.30
CA GLY A 34 9.76 9.54 16.62
C GLY A 34 8.37 8.98 16.95
N CYS A 35 7.40 9.10 16.04
CA CYS A 35 6.09 8.46 16.20
C CYS A 35 6.07 7.04 15.61
N GLN A 36 5.19 6.19 16.15
CA GLN A 36 4.85 4.91 15.54
C GLN A 36 3.62 5.07 14.64
N VAL A 37 3.68 4.47 13.46
CA VAL A 37 2.58 4.51 12.48
C VAL A 37 1.80 3.20 12.51
N LEU A 38 0.47 3.30 12.59
CA LEU A 38 -0.45 2.17 12.41
C LEU A 38 -1.07 2.24 11.01
N PHE A 39 -0.83 1.22 10.19
CA PHE A 39 -1.51 1.06 8.91
C PHE A 39 -2.75 0.18 9.08
N ALA A 40 -3.90 0.69 8.65
CA ALA A 40 -5.15 -0.06 8.60
C ALA A 40 -5.66 -0.08 7.16
N PHE A 41 -5.88 -1.28 6.62
CA PHE A 41 -6.39 -1.50 5.27
C PHE A 41 -7.74 -2.19 5.33
N ASP A 42 -8.53 -2.03 4.26
CA ASP A 42 -9.68 -2.89 4.04
C ASP A 42 -9.23 -4.32 3.62
N ASN A 43 -10.17 -5.27 3.59
CA ASN A 43 -9.89 -6.65 3.23
C ASN A 43 -10.10 -6.90 1.72
N ALA A 44 -9.67 -5.96 0.88
CA ALA A 44 -9.82 -6.06 -0.57
C ALA A 44 -9.09 -7.29 -1.12
N LYS A 45 -9.66 -7.94 -2.14
CA LYS A 45 -9.09 -9.16 -2.75
C LYS A 45 -7.72 -8.94 -3.42
N SER A 46 -7.34 -7.69 -3.69
CA SER A 46 -6.02 -7.30 -4.18
C SER A 46 -4.91 -7.44 -3.12
N HIS A 47 -5.26 -7.78 -1.88
CA HIS A 47 -4.33 -8.06 -0.78
C HIS A 47 -4.30 -9.59 -0.59
N PRO A 48 -3.35 -10.33 -1.17
CA PRO A 48 -3.22 -11.75 -0.88
C PRO A 48 -2.96 -11.92 0.61
N LYS A 49 -3.65 -12.88 1.23
CA LYS A 49 -3.57 -13.17 2.66
C LYS A 49 -2.16 -13.64 3.09
N TYR A 50 -1.32 -14.07 2.14
CA TYR A 50 0.01 -14.66 2.35
C TYR A 50 0.96 -14.37 1.19
N ALA A 51 2.27 -14.33 1.46
CA ALA A 51 3.29 -14.36 0.43
C ALA A 51 3.46 -15.79 -0.11
N VAL A 52 4.01 -15.95 -1.32
CA VAL A 52 4.19 -17.26 -1.98
C VAL A 52 5.05 -18.22 -1.15
N ASP A 53 5.90 -17.69 -0.29
CA ASP A 53 6.83 -18.39 0.58
C ASP A 53 6.34 -18.54 2.03
N THR A 54 5.06 -18.22 2.29
CA THR A 54 4.50 -18.40 3.64
C THR A 54 4.09 -19.88 3.84
N LEU A 55 4.91 -20.62 4.59
CA LEU A 55 4.58 -21.90 5.22
C LEU A 55 4.03 -21.68 6.64
#